data_AF-A0A2R7LBM9-F1
#
_entry.id   AF-A0A2R7LBM9-F1
#
_cell.length_a   1.000
_cell.length_b   1.000
_cell.length_c   1.000
_cell.angle_alpha   90.00
_cell.angle_beta   90.00
_cell.angle_gamma   90.00
#
_symmetry.space_group_name_H-M   'P 1'
#
loop_
_entity.id
_entity.type
_entity.pdbx_description
1 polymer ?
#
loop_
_entity_poly.entity_id
_entity_poly.type
_entity_poly.pdbx_seq_one_letter_code
_entity_poly.pdbx_strand_id
1 'polypeptide(L)'
;SDRQKAVYNAVLNVKNEATKMLTPGTLWKQYHVEVGKIMTSELLGLGLLDKADVQNENPEWPAYKKYFMHGTSHHMGLDTHDYGLLHEPMKANMVFTVEPGIYIPAEKFGIRLEDNVVVQEKGEPFNLMRNIPVEVDEIESLMNS
;
A
#
# COMPACT_ATOMS: atom_id res chain seq x y z
N SER A 1 -12.38 16.99 -2.90
CA SER A 1 -11.93 18.14 -2.09
C SER A 1 -10.43 18.07 -1.86
N ASP A 2 -9.77 19.14 -1.44
CA ASP A 2 -8.32 19.15 -1.18
C ASP A 2 -7.89 18.09 -0.17
N ARG A 3 -8.68 17.89 0.90
CA ARG A 3 -8.40 16.87 1.91
C ARG A 3 -8.47 15.45 1.35
N GLN A 4 -9.47 15.14 0.53
CA GLN A 4 -9.57 13.84 -0.14
C GLN A 4 -8.41 13.63 -1.11
N LYS A 5 -8.04 14.64 -1.90
CA LYS A 5 -6.91 14.59 -2.84
C LYS A 5 -5.58 14.35 -2.12
N ALA A 6 -5.35 15.01 -0.97
CA ALA A 6 -4.17 14.79 -0.15
C ALA A 6 -4.06 13.35 0.38
N VAL A 7 -5.15 12.82 0.97
CA VAL A 7 -5.17 11.44 1.48
C VAL A 7 -5.04 10.43 0.34
N TYR A 8 -5.68 10.69 -0.80
CA TYR A 8 -5.59 9.85 -1.99
C TYR A 8 -4.15 9.75 -2.48
N ASN A 9 -3.46 10.89 -2.65
CA ASN A 9 -2.08 10.93 -3.12
C ASN A 9 -1.12 10.24 -2.14
N ALA A 10 -1.36 10.35 -0.83
CA ALA A 10 -0.61 9.60 0.17
C ALA A 10 -0.76 8.07 -0.01
N VAL A 11 -1.99 7.58 -0.19
CA VAL A 11 -2.25 6.16 -0.48
C VAL A 11 -1.60 5.73 -1.80
N LEU A 12 -1.70 6.55 -2.84
CA LEU A 12 -1.09 6.30 -4.14
C LEU A 12 0.44 6.22 -4.05
N ASN A 13 1.07 7.13 -3.29
CA ASN A 13 2.52 7.09 -3.06
C ASN A 13 2.93 5.79 -2.35
N VAL A 14 2.24 5.42 -1.27
CA VAL A 14 2.50 4.16 -0.54
C VAL A 14 2.33 2.97 -1.48
N LYS A 15 1.32 2.96 -2.34
CA LYS A 15 1.08 1.90 -3.32
C LYS A 15 2.26 1.77 -4.29
N ASN A 16 2.66 2.88 -4.89
CA ASN A 16 3.74 2.90 -5.88
C ASN A 16 5.09 2.47 -5.28
N GLU A 17 5.42 2.94 -4.08
CA GLU A 17 6.65 2.53 -3.39
C GLU A 17 6.59 1.07 -2.92
N ALA A 18 5.44 0.61 -2.44
CA ALA A 18 5.23 -0.79 -2.08
C ALA A 18 5.41 -1.73 -3.28
N THR A 19 4.85 -1.39 -4.45
CA THR A 19 5.03 -2.18 -5.67
C THR A 19 6.51 -2.38 -6.01
N LYS A 20 7.33 -1.33 -5.94
CA LYS A 20 8.76 -1.40 -6.28
C LYS A 20 9.56 -2.39 -5.40
N MET A 21 9.08 -2.69 -4.20
CA MET A 21 9.75 -3.58 -3.25
C MET A 21 9.45 -5.06 -3.47
N LEU A 22 8.44 -5.42 -4.27
CA LEU A 22 8.06 -6.81 -4.54
C LEU A 22 8.97 -7.46 -5.59
N THR A 23 10.25 -7.60 -5.25
CA THR A 23 11.29 -8.18 -6.12
C THR A 23 11.77 -9.54 -5.60
N PRO A 24 12.41 -10.37 -6.44
CA PRO A 24 13.01 -11.62 -5.98
C PRO A 24 13.99 -11.41 -4.82
N GLY A 25 13.89 -12.24 -3.78
CA GLY A 25 14.71 -12.13 -2.57
C GLY A 25 14.10 -11.31 -1.44
N THR A 26 13.08 -10.49 -1.71
CA THR A 26 12.37 -9.74 -0.66
C THR A 26 11.68 -10.70 0.31
N LEU A 27 11.83 -10.45 1.61
CA LEU A 27 11.12 -11.16 2.65
C LEU A 27 9.82 -10.45 3.00
N TRP A 28 8.71 -11.20 3.06
CA TRP A 28 7.36 -10.69 3.37
C TRP A 28 7.29 -9.79 4.59
N LYS A 29 7.96 -10.22 5.68
CA LYS A 29 7.98 -9.50 6.95
C LYS A 29 8.70 -8.15 6.82
N GLN A 30 9.84 -8.13 6.12
CA GLN A 30 10.63 -6.92 5.91
C GLN A 30 9.88 -5.94 5.01
N TYR A 31 9.25 -6.45 3.95
CA TYR A 31 8.39 -5.66 3.06
C TYR A 31 7.32 -4.90 3.84
N HIS A 32 6.56 -5.57 4.72
CA HIS A 32 5.53 -4.89 5.53
C HIS A 32 6.10 -3.86 6.52
N VAL A 33 7.31 -4.11 7.06
CA VAL A 33 8.00 -3.14 7.92
C VAL A 33 8.38 -1.88 7.13
N GLU A 34 8.95 -2.03 5.94
CA GLU A 34 9.32 -0.88 5.09
C GLU A 34 8.10 -0.10 4.61
N VAL A 35 7.03 -0.79 4.19
CA VAL A 35 5.75 -0.12 3.86
C VAL A 35 5.21 0.64 5.06
N GLY A 36 5.28 0.05 6.27
CA GLY A 36 4.88 0.71 7.50
C GLY A 36 5.60 2.04 7.74
N LYS A 37 6.90 2.12 7.43
CA LYS A 37 7.67 3.38 7.54
C LYS A 37 7.20 4.44 6.56
N ILE A 38 6.91 4.05 5.31
CA ILE A 38 6.39 4.96 4.27
C ILE A 38 5.02 5.48 4.70
N MET A 39 4.12 4.57 5.13
CA MET A 39 2.81 4.95 5.66
C MET A 39 2.92 5.89 6.87
N THR A 40 3.82 5.63 7.81
CA THR A 40 4.06 6.54 8.95
C THR A 40 4.46 7.94 8.47
N SER A 41 5.35 8.04 7.47
CA SER A 41 5.74 9.32 6.88
C SER A 41 4.56 10.06 6.25
N GLU A 42 3.71 9.37 5.49
CA GLU A 42 2.50 9.95 4.91
C GLU A 42 1.52 10.44 5.96
N LEU A 43 1.27 9.65 7.01
CA LEU A 43 0.36 10.01 8.09
C LEU A 43 0.86 11.20 8.90
N LEU A 44 2.18 11.34 9.09
CA LEU A 44 2.80 12.54 9.66
C LEU A 44 2.58 13.76 8.75
N GLY A 45 2.79 13.61 7.44
CA GLY A 45 2.56 14.67 6.45
C GLY A 45 1.10 15.12 6.37
N LEU A 46 0.16 14.20 6.58
CA LEU A 46 -1.28 14.47 6.63
C LEU A 46 -1.76 15.04 7.98
N GLY A 47 -0.89 15.12 8.98
CA GLY A 47 -1.22 15.54 10.35
C GLY A 47 -2.14 14.56 11.09
N LEU A 48 -2.18 13.29 10.67
CA LEU A 48 -2.95 12.23 11.31
C LEU A 48 -2.19 11.57 12.46
N LEU A 49 -0.86 11.62 12.41
CA LEU A 49 0.05 11.28 13.49
C LEU A 49 0.95 12.47 13.80
N ASP A 50 1.49 12.50 15.02
CA ASP A 50 2.59 13.39 15.39
C ASP A 50 3.86 12.60 15.80
N LYS A 51 4.93 13.32 16.13
CA LYS A 51 6.20 12.70 16.54
C LYS A 51 6.07 11.92 17.86
N ALA A 52 5.20 12.35 18.76
CA ALA A 52 4.99 11.66 20.03
C ALA A 52 4.26 10.34 19.82
N ASP A 53 3.31 10.26 18.89
CA ASP A 53 2.66 9.01 18.50
C ASP A 53 3.70 7.97 18.06
N VAL A 54 4.65 8.36 17.20
CA VAL A 54 5.69 7.47 16.67
C VAL A 54 6.72 7.10 17.73
N GLN A 55 7.15 8.05 18.57
CA GLN A 55 8.13 7.78 19.64
C GLN A 55 7.60 6.83 20.72
N ASN A 56 6.29 6.86 20.98
CA ASN A 56 5.64 6.06 22.01
C ASN A 56 4.89 4.85 21.42
N GLU A 57 5.17 4.49 20.16
CA GLU A 57 4.45 3.41 19.51
C GLU A 57 4.75 2.04 20.15
N ASN A 58 3.78 1.13 20.08
CA ASN A 58 4.02 -0.27 20.39
C ASN A 58 4.72 -0.92 19.19
N PRO A 59 5.91 -1.54 19.33
CA PRO A 59 6.57 -2.20 18.21
C PRO A 59 5.74 -3.32 17.55
N GLU A 60 4.86 -3.98 18.33
CA GLU A 60 3.93 -5.00 17.83
C GLU A 60 2.67 -4.40 17.19
N TRP A 61 2.39 -3.12 17.49
CA TRP A 61 1.28 -2.37 16.92
C TRP A 61 1.70 -0.92 16.61
N PRO A 62 2.49 -0.70 15.55
CA PRO A 62 3.05 0.62 15.25
C PRO A 62 1.97 1.68 15.05
N ALA A 63 2.32 2.96 15.24
CA ALA A 63 1.34 4.06 15.28
C ALA A 63 0.49 4.16 13.99
N TYR A 64 1.09 3.85 12.83
CA TYR A 64 0.37 3.85 11.55
C TYR A 64 -0.86 2.94 11.54
N LYS A 65 -0.87 1.86 12.34
CA LYS A 65 -1.99 0.92 12.40
C LYS A 65 -3.29 1.52 12.91
N LYS A 66 -3.24 2.71 13.51
CA LYS A 66 -4.43 3.51 13.83
C LYS A 66 -5.27 3.84 12.58
N TYR A 67 -4.62 4.07 11.44
CA TYR A 67 -5.26 4.45 10.17
C TYR A 67 -5.05 3.42 9.04
N PHE A 68 -4.09 2.50 9.17
CA PHE A 68 -3.80 1.41 8.22
C PHE A 68 -3.54 0.08 8.97
N MET A 69 -4.61 -0.64 9.29
CA MET A 69 -4.59 -1.76 10.25
C MET A 69 -4.33 -3.14 9.61
N HIS A 70 -4.55 -3.28 8.31
CA HIS A 70 -4.40 -4.54 7.58
C HIS A 70 -3.02 -4.70 6.94
N GLY A 71 -2.78 -5.83 6.27
CA GLY A 71 -1.58 -6.05 5.47
C GLY A 71 -1.60 -5.27 4.16
N THR A 72 -0.43 -5.02 3.58
CA THR A 72 -0.28 -4.31 2.30
C THR A 72 -0.49 -5.23 1.10
N SER A 73 -0.29 -6.52 1.28
CA SER A 73 -0.35 -7.50 0.20
C SER A 73 -0.86 -8.83 0.72
N HIS A 74 -1.37 -9.67 -0.18
CA HIS A 74 -1.49 -11.12 -0.03
C HIS A 74 -1.22 -11.80 -1.38
N HIS A 75 -0.99 -13.12 -1.37
CA HIS A 75 -0.89 -13.88 -2.61
C HIS A 75 -2.23 -13.88 -3.36
N MET A 76 -2.16 -13.91 -4.69
CA MET A 76 -3.32 -13.95 -5.58
C MET A 76 -3.17 -15.08 -6.59
N GLY A 77 -4.24 -15.83 -6.87
CA GLY A 77 -4.21 -16.87 -7.88
C GLY A 77 -5.57 -17.55 -8.05
N LEU A 78 -5.66 -18.85 -7.73
CA LEU A 78 -6.94 -19.56 -7.85
C LEU A 78 -7.95 -19.12 -6.80
N ASP A 79 -7.46 -18.79 -5.60
CA ASP A 79 -8.21 -18.11 -4.56
C ASP A 79 -7.82 -16.64 -4.50
N THR A 80 -8.75 -15.77 -4.07
CA THR A 80 -8.48 -14.34 -3.89
C THR A 80 -7.36 -14.12 -2.88
N HIS A 81 -7.41 -14.83 -1.74
CA HIS A 81 -6.31 -14.91 -0.79
C HIS A 81 -5.64 -16.27 -0.98
N ASP A 82 -4.72 -16.33 -1.94
CA ASP A 82 -4.11 -17.61 -2.33
C ASP A 82 -3.06 -18.10 -1.32
N TYR A 83 -2.75 -19.38 -1.41
CA TYR A 83 -1.73 -20.01 -0.60
C TYR A 83 -0.31 -19.54 -0.99
N GLY A 84 0.54 -19.32 0.01
CA GLY A 84 1.97 -19.12 -0.20
C GLY A 84 2.78 -19.08 1.09
N LEU A 85 4.05 -19.48 1.02
CA LEU A 85 4.95 -19.52 2.17
C LEU A 85 5.51 -18.13 2.47
N LEU A 86 4.89 -17.42 3.41
CA LEU A 86 5.26 -16.03 3.75
C LEU A 86 6.63 -15.89 4.45
N HIS A 87 7.30 -16.98 4.79
CA HIS A 87 8.64 -16.96 5.41
C HIS A 87 9.75 -17.24 4.40
N GLU A 88 9.43 -17.65 3.18
CA GLU A 88 10.41 -17.76 2.10
C GLU A 88 10.60 -16.42 1.37
N PRO A 89 11.77 -16.18 0.76
CA PRO A 89 11.96 -15.06 -0.14
C PRO A 89 11.01 -15.12 -1.33
N MET A 90 10.49 -13.96 -1.74
CA MET A 90 9.71 -13.81 -2.97
C MET A 90 10.52 -14.28 -4.18
N LYS A 91 9.84 -14.87 -5.17
CA LYS A 91 10.43 -15.39 -6.40
C LYS A 91 9.70 -14.82 -7.61
N ALA A 92 10.35 -14.80 -8.75
CA ALA A 92 9.73 -14.43 -10.02
C ALA A 92 8.47 -15.27 -10.27
N ASN A 93 7.49 -14.66 -10.94
CA ASN A 93 6.16 -15.20 -11.25
C ASN A 93 5.21 -15.38 -10.05
N MET A 94 5.62 -15.04 -8.82
CA MET A 94 4.64 -14.87 -7.75
C MET A 94 3.72 -13.68 -8.05
N VAL A 95 2.44 -13.82 -7.71
CA VAL A 95 1.42 -12.77 -7.90
C VAL A 95 0.94 -12.30 -6.53
N PHE A 96 0.88 -10.98 -6.36
CA PHE A 96 0.46 -10.34 -5.13
C PHE A 96 -0.49 -9.18 -5.39
N THR A 97 -1.36 -8.90 -4.43
CA THR A 97 -2.01 -7.58 -4.31
C THR A 97 -1.01 -6.54 -3.77
N VAL A 98 -1.25 -5.27 -4.07
CA VAL A 98 -0.63 -4.12 -3.40
C VAL A 98 -1.75 -3.14 -3.07
N GLU A 99 -2.19 -3.15 -1.81
CA GLU A 99 -3.48 -2.60 -1.39
C GLU A 99 -3.42 -1.66 -0.16
N PRO A 100 -2.49 -0.69 -0.08
CA PRO A 100 -2.47 0.23 1.06
C PRO A 100 -3.77 1.03 1.16
N GLY A 101 -4.15 1.38 2.39
CA GLY A 101 -5.32 2.22 2.64
C GLY A 101 -5.18 3.08 3.88
N ILE A 102 -5.84 4.23 3.86
CA ILE A 102 -5.94 5.16 5.00
C ILE A 102 -7.43 5.34 5.30
N TYR A 103 -7.83 5.00 6.52
CA TYR A 103 -9.22 5.07 6.98
C TYR A 103 -9.33 6.06 8.14
N ILE A 104 -10.13 7.12 7.99
CA ILE A 104 -10.21 8.24 8.95
C ILE A 104 -11.65 8.36 9.46
N PRO A 105 -12.07 7.59 10.49
CA PRO A 105 -13.44 7.61 11.00
C PRO A 105 -13.92 8.99 11.43
N ALA A 106 -13.03 9.81 12.01
CA ALA A 106 -13.35 11.18 12.43
C ALA A 106 -13.74 12.09 11.25
N GLU A 107 -13.19 11.83 10.06
CA GLU A 107 -13.49 12.57 8.83
C GLU A 107 -14.55 11.84 7.96
N LYS A 108 -15.04 10.68 8.40
CA LYS A 108 -16.09 9.86 7.75
C LYS A 108 -15.74 9.37 6.33
N PHE A 109 -14.46 9.14 6.03
CA PHE A 109 -14.06 8.50 4.78
C PHE A 109 -12.80 7.63 4.96
N GLY A 110 -12.55 6.79 3.95
CA GLY A 110 -11.32 6.05 3.81
C GLY A 110 -11.03 5.80 2.34
N ILE A 111 -9.76 5.63 2.01
CA ILE A 111 -9.28 5.41 0.64
C ILE A 111 -8.37 4.19 0.67
N ARG A 112 -8.61 3.24 -0.24
CA ARG A 112 -7.71 2.12 -0.54
C ARG A 112 -7.51 2.08 -2.05
N LEU A 113 -6.26 1.95 -2.50
CA LEU A 113 -5.91 1.72 -3.89
C LEU A 113 -5.23 0.37 -3.97
N GLU A 114 -5.66 -0.45 -4.91
CA GLU A 114 -5.26 -1.85 -5.00
C GLU A 114 -4.97 -2.25 -6.44
N ASP A 115 -3.76 -2.78 -6.64
CA ASP A 115 -3.34 -3.37 -7.92
C ASP A 115 -2.88 -4.82 -7.71
N ASN A 116 -3.04 -5.63 -8.76
CA ASN A 116 -2.47 -6.97 -8.86
C ASN A 116 -1.17 -6.92 -9.67
N VAL A 117 -0.09 -7.46 -9.11
CA VAL A 117 1.24 -7.41 -9.74
C VAL A 117 1.90 -8.77 -9.81
N VAL A 118 2.71 -8.97 -10.87
CA VAL A 118 3.52 -10.18 -11.06
C VAL A 118 4.99 -9.83 -10.83
N VAL A 119 5.62 -10.47 -9.85
CA VAL A 119 7.06 -10.32 -9.57
C VAL A 119 7.86 -10.74 -10.80
N GLN A 120 8.69 -9.85 -11.32
CA GLN A 120 9.55 -10.11 -12.48
C GLN A 120 10.89 -10.72 -12.04
N GLU A 121 11.63 -11.34 -12.97
CA GLU A 121 13.00 -11.80 -12.71
C GLU A 121 13.95 -10.64 -12.37
N LYS A 122 13.73 -9.47 -12.99
CA LYS A 122 14.48 -8.23 -12.78
C LYS A 122 13.56 -7.04 -12.97
N GLY A 123 13.84 -5.95 -12.27
CA GLY A 123 13.08 -4.71 -12.37
C GLY A 123 11.81 -4.70 -11.52
N GLU A 124 10.97 -3.70 -11.74
CA GLU A 124 9.70 -3.53 -11.04
C GLU A 124 8.69 -4.63 -11.44
N PRO A 125 7.76 -5.01 -10.53
CA PRO A 125 6.68 -5.92 -10.87
C PRO A 125 5.83 -5.45 -12.05
N PHE A 126 5.36 -6.40 -12.85
CA PHE A 126 4.43 -6.10 -13.91
C PHE A 126 3.02 -5.93 -13.35
N ASN A 127 2.47 -4.73 -13.47
CA ASN A 127 1.12 -4.42 -13.01
C ASN A 127 0.06 -4.89 -14.03
N LEU A 128 -0.78 -5.84 -13.60
CA LEU A 128 -1.86 -6.42 -14.39
C LEU A 128 -3.06 -5.48 -14.54
N MET A 129 -3.16 -4.47 -13.67
CA MET A 129 -4.27 -3.52 -13.58
C MET A 129 -3.90 -2.12 -14.11
N ARG A 130 -2.69 -1.95 -14.66
CA ARG A 130 -2.14 -0.65 -15.13
C ARG A 130 -2.99 0.16 -16.13
N ASN A 131 -4.00 -0.46 -16.74
CA ASN A 131 -4.90 0.21 -17.68
C ASN A 131 -6.13 0.82 -16.97
N ILE A 132 -6.26 0.63 -15.66
CA ILE A 132 -7.29 1.26 -14.84
C ILE A 132 -6.71 2.60 -14.34
N PRO A 133 -7.41 3.72 -14.57
CA PRO A 133 -6.94 5.04 -14.15
C PRO A 133 -6.86 5.12 -12.63
N VAL A 134 -5.72 5.59 -12.12
CA VAL A 134 -5.48 5.79 -10.68
C VAL A 134 -4.94 7.16 -10.35
N GLU A 135 -4.51 7.94 -11.34
CA GLU A 135 -4.06 9.32 -11.11
C GLU A 135 -5.27 10.22 -10.89
N VAL A 136 -5.21 11.12 -9.91
CA VAL A 136 -6.36 11.97 -9.54
C VAL A 136 -6.87 12.77 -10.74
N ASP A 137 -5.95 13.38 -11.49
CA ASP A 137 -6.31 14.24 -12.63
C ASP A 137 -6.91 13.42 -13.78
N GLU A 138 -6.48 12.16 -13.96
CA GLU A 138 -7.04 11.24 -14.96
C GLU A 138 -8.46 10.82 -14.58
N ILE A 139 -8.68 10.46 -13.31
CA ILE A 139 -10.02 10.11 -12.78
C ILE A 139 -10.97 11.30 -12.91
N GLU A 140 -10.55 12.49 -12.47
CA GLU A 140 -11.35 13.70 -12.57
C GLU A 140 -11.69 14.03 -14.04
N SER A 141 -10.74 13.87 -14.96
CA SER A 141 -11.00 14.09 -16.38
C SER A 141 -12.02 13.09 -16.96
N LEU A 142 -11.92 11.80 -16.62
CA LEU A 142 -12.82 10.75 -17.13
C LEU A 142 -14.25 10.87 -16.58
N MET A 143 -14.41 11.34 -15.35
CA MET A 143 -15.75 11.54 -14.77
C MET A 143 -16.48 12.76 -15.33
N ASN A 144 -15.75 13.71 -15.91
CA ASN A 144 -16.29 14.96 -16.45
C ASN A 144 -16.47 14.93 -17.98
N SER A 145 -16.17 13.81 -18.64
CA SER A 145 -16.32 13.63 -20.10
C SER A 145 -17.72 13.20 -20.52
#